data_AF-A0AAD5YTA2-F1
#
_entry.id   AF-A0AAD5YTA2-F1
#
_cell.length_a   1.000
_cell.length_b   1.000
_cell.length_c   1.000
_cell.angle_alpha   90.00
_cell.angle_beta   90.00
_cell.angle_gamma   90.00
#
_symmetry.space_group_name_H-M   'P 1'
#
loop_
_entity.id
_entity.type
_entity.pdbx_description
1 polymer ?
#
loop_
_entity_poly.entity_id
_entity_poly.type
_entity_poly.pdbx_seq_one_letter_code
_entity_poly.pdbx_strand_id
1 'polypeptide(L)'
;MVFSWYSIAACLLAGLVVTLHYAQLVKSRALPLPPGPTGHWFYGVKKMLPSKEPWKAYASWSKKYNVPIISFRIYNRVVIVLNDAKSVSDLLERRANLYSDRPKQNFVGVIMKVAYGYTIDGLDDTFVNVAEETIKITDKTMANGSWLVDYYPIARYIPPFLPGGEFKRQGKQWRERLKYLSDVPHQWVKEQIASGTYTESFTSEFLTQDGAIIDHEQEDIIQWCAGGLYVGASDTTVSAVTSFILLMALYPEVQIRAQQEIDEICGQDQLPRTSQVEELDYLQAVLKEVLRFAPVGNLALPHRVIEEDIYNGYRIPKNATVIGNVWAILHDPSLYPEPDVFSPDRFINKERMQPDPRQWAFGFGRRACPGTYFAETSILLVMAGILARFKISLPTSQAPEDKGSKIPAISFTTGITSHIGLFDIRIKLRSPPSER
;
A
#
# COMPACT_ATOMS: atom_id res chain seq x y z
N MET A 1 -25.40 36.25 26.13
CA MET A 1 -24.09 36.90 25.86
C MET A 1 -23.94 37.05 24.36
N VAL A 2 -24.11 38.27 23.85
CA VAL A 2 -23.97 38.57 22.42
C VAL A 2 -22.47 38.70 22.14
N PHE A 3 -21.85 37.68 21.55
CA PHE A 3 -20.49 37.83 21.04
C PHE A 3 -20.54 38.81 19.87
N SER A 4 -19.97 39.99 20.10
CA SER A 4 -19.87 41.06 19.12
C SER A 4 -19.13 40.57 17.88
N TRP A 5 -19.66 40.84 16.69
CA TRP A 5 -19.04 40.47 15.41
C TRP A 5 -17.61 41.00 15.27
N TYR A 6 -17.29 42.11 15.97
CA TYR A 6 -15.96 42.66 16.09
C TYR A 6 -14.97 41.69 16.78
N SER A 7 -15.42 40.88 17.74
CA SER A 7 -14.59 39.88 18.43
C SER A 7 -14.25 38.69 17.52
N ILE A 8 -15.20 38.23 16.69
CA ILE A 8 -14.98 37.15 15.72
C ILE A 8 -14.05 37.63 14.60
N ALA A 9 -14.29 38.84 14.08
CA ALA A 9 -13.42 39.46 13.08
C ALA A 9 -11.99 39.66 13.63
N ALA A 10 -11.85 40.11 14.88
CA ALA A 10 -10.54 40.24 15.54
C ALA A 10 -9.83 38.90 15.73
N CYS A 11 -10.55 37.83 16.10
CA CYS A 11 -9.97 36.49 16.22
C CYS A 11 -9.56 35.91 14.87
N LEU A 12 -10.34 36.13 13.80
CA LEU A 12 -9.98 35.70 12.44
C LEU A 12 -8.78 36.49 11.91
N LEU A 13 -8.73 37.80 12.17
CA LEU A 13 -7.59 38.64 11.78
C LEU A 13 -6.34 38.23 12.57
N ALA A 14 -6.45 37.99 13.87
CA ALA A 14 -5.36 37.50 14.71
C ALA A 14 -4.89 36.11 14.26
N GLY A 15 -5.81 35.20 13.92
CA GLY A 15 -5.48 33.88 13.37
C GLY A 15 -4.79 33.98 12.01
N LEU A 16 -5.22 34.91 11.14
CA LEU A 16 -4.58 35.20 9.86
C LEU A 16 -3.18 35.81 10.05
N VAL A 17 -3.01 36.74 10.99
CA VAL A 17 -1.69 37.31 11.31
C VAL A 17 -0.78 36.25 11.93
N VAL A 18 -1.27 35.42 12.84
CA VAL A 18 -0.48 34.32 13.45
C VAL A 18 -0.11 33.27 12.41
N THR A 19 -1.01 32.89 11.49
CA THR A 19 -0.69 31.94 10.42
C THR A 19 0.24 32.53 9.37
N LEU A 20 0.10 33.81 9.00
CA LEU A 20 1.04 34.50 8.12
C LEU A 20 2.41 34.71 8.77
N HIS A 21 2.44 35.06 10.06
CA HIS A 21 3.67 35.21 10.83
C HIS A 21 4.35 33.86 11.06
N TYR A 22 3.59 32.81 11.38
CA TYR A 22 4.09 31.43 11.46
C TYR A 22 4.59 30.95 10.09
N ALA A 23 3.87 31.21 9.01
CA ALA A 23 4.33 30.88 7.65
C ALA A 23 5.59 31.67 7.25
N GLN A 24 5.75 32.91 7.72
CA GLN A 24 6.97 33.71 7.54
C GLN A 24 8.13 33.19 8.41
N LEU A 25 7.87 32.78 9.65
CA LEU A 25 8.86 32.19 10.56
C LEU A 25 9.31 30.79 10.09
N VAL A 26 8.42 30.01 9.49
CA VAL A 26 8.75 28.72 8.86
C VAL A 26 9.51 28.94 7.54
N LYS A 27 9.16 29.97 6.76
CA LYS A 27 9.92 30.36 5.57
C LYS A 27 11.33 30.88 5.89
N SER A 28 11.55 31.51 7.04
CA SER A 28 12.83 32.17 7.35
C SER A 28 13.95 31.21 7.78
N ARG A 29 13.65 29.92 7.98
CA ARG A 29 14.65 28.89 8.38
C ARG A 29 14.94 27.83 7.32
N ALA A 30 14.19 27.79 6.21
CA ALA A 30 14.40 26.80 5.16
C ALA A 30 15.42 27.31 4.13
N LEU A 31 16.46 26.51 3.84
CA LEU A 31 17.37 26.78 2.74
C LEU A 31 16.60 26.75 1.40
N PRO A 32 16.98 27.58 0.41
CA PRO A 32 16.31 27.61 -0.88
C PRO A 32 16.48 26.28 -1.63
N LEU A 33 15.46 25.89 -2.40
CA LEU A 33 15.56 24.75 -3.33
C LEU A 33 16.59 25.04 -4.42
N PRO A 34 17.18 24.00 -5.04
CA PRO A 34 18.01 24.17 -6.24
C PRO A 34 17.27 24.96 -7.33
N PRO A 35 17.94 25.83 -8.10
CA PRO A 35 17.25 26.70 -9.05
C PRO A 35 16.65 25.89 -10.22
N GLY A 36 15.58 26.40 -10.82
CA GLY A 36 14.96 25.76 -11.98
C GLY A 36 13.70 26.49 -12.46
N PRO A 37 12.98 25.93 -13.43
CA PRO A 37 11.84 26.60 -14.05
C PRO A 37 10.71 26.85 -13.04
N THR A 38 10.30 28.12 -12.97
CA THR A 38 9.15 28.54 -12.18
C THR A 38 7.88 28.37 -13.00
N GLY A 39 6.96 27.58 -12.46
CA GLY A 39 5.69 27.28 -13.10
C GLY A 39 4.52 28.03 -12.47
N HIS A 40 3.32 27.76 -12.97
CA HIS A 40 2.10 28.32 -12.41
C HIS A 40 1.89 27.87 -10.96
N TRP A 41 1.28 28.70 -10.12
CA TRP A 41 1.15 28.44 -8.69
C TRP A 41 0.37 27.15 -8.34
N PHE A 42 -0.57 26.73 -9.21
CA PHE A 42 -1.39 25.52 -9.00
C PHE A 42 -0.80 24.23 -9.59
N TYR A 43 -0.37 24.25 -10.86
CA TYR A 43 0.10 23.05 -11.58
C TYR A 43 1.62 23.02 -11.82
N GLY A 44 2.34 24.03 -11.33
CA GLY A 44 3.78 24.15 -11.51
C GLY A 44 4.17 24.17 -12.99
N VAL A 45 5.20 23.42 -13.35
CA VAL A 45 5.73 23.36 -14.73
C VAL A 45 5.09 22.28 -15.58
N LYS A 46 3.99 21.64 -15.14
CA LYS A 46 3.36 20.49 -15.83
C LYS A 46 3.12 20.73 -17.33
N LYS A 47 2.67 21.93 -17.71
CA LYS A 47 2.42 22.29 -19.11
C LYS A 47 3.69 22.54 -19.94
N MET A 48 4.84 22.71 -19.29
CA MET A 48 6.15 22.91 -19.91
C MET A 48 6.92 21.60 -20.08
N LEU A 49 6.43 20.50 -19.48
CA LEU A 49 7.05 19.18 -19.59
C LEU A 49 6.63 18.54 -20.92
N PRO A 50 7.59 18.25 -21.82
CA PRO A 50 7.25 17.52 -23.03
C PRO A 50 6.87 16.08 -22.68
N SER A 51 5.83 15.55 -23.33
CA SER A 51 5.40 14.16 -23.19
C SER A 51 6.38 13.16 -23.83
N LYS A 52 7.24 13.63 -24.74
CA LYS A 52 8.31 12.86 -25.36
C LYS A 52 9.67 13.38 -24.90
N GLU A 53 10.54 12.47 -24.47
CA GLU A 53 11.94 12.73 -24.10
C GLU A 53 12.16 13.83 -23.03
N PRO A 54 11.48 13.78 -21.86
CA PRO A 54 11.60 14.79 -20.80
C PRO A 54 13.04 15.00 -20.29
N TRP A 55 13.90 13.99 -20.38
CA TRP A 55 15.33 14.10 -20.04
C TRP A 55 16.07 15.16 -20.87
N LYS A 56 15.70 15.37 -22.14
CA LYS A 56 16.30 16.44 -22.98
C LYS A 56 15.90 17.82 -22.46
N ALA A 57 14.65 17.98 -22.02
CA ALA A 57 14.19 19.21 -21.39
C ALA A 57 14.92 19.49 -20.07
N TYR A 58 15.11 18.47 -19.22
CA TYR A 58 15.86 18.61 -17.96
C TYR A 58 17.31 19.02 -18.21
N ALA A 59 17.99 18.37 -19.16
CA ALA A 59 19.34 18.73 -19.57
C ALA A 59 19.40 20.17 -20.12
N SER A 60 18.39 20.59 -20.90
CA SER A 60 18.30 21.97 -21.40
C SER A 60 18.11 22.99 -20.28
N TRP A 61 17.35 22.64 -19.24
CA TRP A 61 17.11 23.50 -18.09
C TRP A 61 18.36 23.61 -17.22
N SER A 62 19.04 22.49 -16.95
CA SER A 62 20.34 22.50 -16.27
C SER A 62 21.34 23.42 -16.98
N LYS A 63 21.44 23.36 -18.31
CA LYS A 63 22.27 24.29 -19.11
C LYS A 63 21.78 25.74 -19.00
N LYS A 64 20.47 25.99 -19.09
CA LYS A 64 19.88 27.33 -19.01
C LYS A 64 20.13 28.02 -17.67
N TYR A 65 19.99 27.29 -16.58
CA TYR A 65 20.21 27.80 -15.22
C TYR A 65 21.67 27.69 -14.77
N ASN A 66 22.55 27.11 -15.60
CA ASN A 66 23.96 26.86 -15.34
C ASN A 66 24.21 26.18 -13.98
N VAL A 67 23.40 25.16 -13.68
CA VAL A 67 23.52 24.39 -12.44
C VAL A 67 23.44 22.87 -12.68
N PRO A 68 24.20 22.08 -11.91
CA PRO A 68 24.17 20.62 -11.98
C PRO A 68 22.85 20.00 -11.47
N ILE A 69 22.23 20.65 -10.48
CA ILE A 69 21.01 20.19 -9.82
C ILE A 69 19.91 21.22 -10.09
N ILE A 70 18.82 20.79 -10.69
CA ILE A 70 17.64 21.64 -10.91
C ILE A 70 16.49 21.19 -10.04
N SER A 71 15.63 22.13 -9.63
CA SER A 71 14.33 21.79 -9.04
C SER A 71 13.17 22.43 -9.79
N PHE A 72 12.04 21.75 -9.78
CA PHE A 72 10.78 22.32 -10.25
C PHE A 72 9.61 21.67 -9.53
N ARG A 73 8.46 22.34 -9.58
CA ARG A 73 7.23 21.84 -8.94
C ARG A 73 6.29 21.25 -9.99
N ILE A 74 5.71 20.09 -9.70
CA ILE A 74 4.56 19.54 -10.41
C ILE A 74 3.44 19.42 -9.38
N TYR A 75 2.35 20.16 -9.57
CA TYR A 75 1.25 20.28 -8.58
C TYR A 75 1.75 20.61 -7.17
N ASN A 76 1.71 19.67 -6.22
CA ASN A 76 2.16 19.84 -4.83
C ASN A 76 3.53 19.20 -4.54
N ARG A 77 4.17 18.55 -5.52
CA ARG A 77 5.45 17.85 -5.36
C ARG A 77 6.62 18.66 -5.90
N VAL A 78 7.73 18.64 -5.17
CA VAL A 78 9.02 19.19 -5.60
C VAL A 78 9.82 18.06 -6.25
N VAL A 79 10.20 18.24 -7.50
CA VAL A 79 11.03 17.31 -8.27
C VAL A 79 12.44 17.88 -8.33
N ILE A 80 13.44 17.07 -7.96
CA ILE A 80 14.87 17.40 -8.06
C ILE A 80 15.49 16.53 -9.16
N VAL A 81 16.20 17.13 -10.11
CA VAL A 81 16.89 16.40 -11.19
C VAL A 81 18.39 16.68 -11.13
N LEU A 82 19.17 15.59 -11.08
CA LEU A 82 20.63 15.60 -11.06
C LEU A 82 21.14 15.39 -12.49
N ASN A 83 21.88 16.36 -13.04
CA ASN A 83 22.31 16.34 -14.45
C ASN A 83 23.82 16.07 -14.63
N ASP A 84 24.54 15.81 -13.55
CA ASP A 84 25.98 15.51 -13.56
C ASP A 84 26.31 14.29 -12.70
N ALA A 85 27.37 13.58 -13.08
CA ALA A 85 27.79 12.35 -12.43
C ALA A 85 28.20 12.55 -10.96
N LYS A 86 28.76 13.72 -10.61
CA LYS A 86 29.21 13.99 -9.24
C LYS A 86 28.02 14.11 -8.29
N SER A 87 26.99 14.88 -8.64
CA SER A 87 25.78 14.99 -7.80
C SER A 87 25.03 13.67 -7.69
N VAL A 88 25.00 12.87 -8.76
CA VAL A 88 24.43 11.52 -8.74
C VAL A 88 25.18 10.62 -7.75
N SER A 89 26.51 10.54 -7.82
CA SER A 89 27.30 9.74 -6.88
C SER A 89 27.18 10.27 -5.45
N ASP A 90 27.24 11.59 -5.24
CA ASP A 90 27.19 12.20 -3.91
C ASP A 90 25.84 12.01 -3.21
N LEU A 91 24.72 12.04 -3.95
CA LEU A 91 23.37 11.93 -3.38
C LEU A 91 22.83 10.49 -3.44
N LEU A 92 22.92 9.82 -4.58
CA LEU A 92 22.28 8.52 -4.78
C LEU A 92 23.15 7.33 -4.39
N GLU A 93 24.48 7.46 -4.42
CA GLU A 93 25.40 6.37 -4.00
C GLU A 93 25.89 6.61 -2.56
N ARG A 94 26.61 7.70 -2.31
CA ARG A 94 27.26 7.99 -1.03
C ARG A 94 26.27 8.29 0.09
N ARG A 95 25.09 8.83 -0.26
CA ARG A 95 23.99 9.12 0.66
C ARG A 95 22.76 8.26 0.38
N ALA A 96 22.93 7.08 -0.22
CA ALA A 96 21.84 6.19 -0.61
C ALA A 96 20.78 5.99 0.50
N ASN A 97 21.20 5.90 1.77
CA ASN A 97 20.29 5.74 2.91
C ASN A 97 19.24 6.87 3.04
N LEU A 98 19.50 8.07 2.51
CA LEU A 98 18.58 9.22 2.53
C LEU A 98 17.72 9.34 1.26
N TYR A 99 18.10 8.66 0.16
CA TYR A 99 17.53 8.85 -1.18
C TYR A 99 17.09 7.53 -1.85
N SER A 100 16.97 6.43 -1.09
CA SER A 100 16.68 5.08 -1.61
C SER A 100 15.24 4.62 -1.46
N ASP A 101 14.37 5.43 -0.85
CA ASP A 101 12.94 5.13 -0.76
C ASP A 101 12.30 5.06 -2.15
N ARG A 102 11.43 4.07 -2.37
CA ARG A 102 10.80 3.79 -3.67
C ARG A 102 9.27 3.77 -3.52
N PRO A 103 8.51 4.40 -4.42
CA PRO A 103 7.05 4.29 -4.44
C PRO A 103 6.56 2.84 -4.59
N LYS A 104 5.45 2.50 -3.93
CA LYS A 104 4.79 1.17 -3.94
C LYS A 104 4.24 0.82 -5.34
N GLN A 105 5.09 0.42 -6.29
CA GLN A 105 4.67 0.26 -7.69
C GLN A 105 4.26 -1.15 -8.11
N ASN A 106 4.87 -2.20 -7.54
CA ASN A 106 4.72 -3.54 -8.13
C ASN A 106 3.31 -4.10 -8.00
N PHE A 107 2.75 -4.17 -6.79
CA PHE A 107 1.40 -4.72 -6.60
C PHE A 107 0.31 -3.81 -7.15
N VAL A 108 0.45 -2.50 -6.98
CA VAL A 108 -0.44 -1.48 -7.56
C VAL A 108 -0.49 -1.62 -9.09
N GLY A 109 0.65 -1.84 -9.75
CA GLY A 109 0.73 -2.05 -11.19
C GLY A 109 0.09 -3.35 -11.66
N VAL A 110 0.30 -4.46 -10.94
CA VAL A 110 -0.34 -5.73 -11.28
C VAL A 110 -1.86 -5.62 -11.15
N ILE A 111 -2.38 -5.09 -10.03
CA ILE A 111 -3.83 -4.98 -9.85
C ILE A 111 -4.46 -3.97 -10.80
N MET A 112 -3.76 -2.89 -11.15
CA MET A 112 -4.21 -1.91 -12.13
C MET A 112 -4.33 -2.53 -13.53
N LYS A 113 -3.39 -3.41 -13.90
CA LYS A 113 -3.45 -4.18 -15.14
C LYS A 113 -4.59 -5.20 -15.12
N VAL A 114 -4.81 -5.89 -14.02
CA VAL A 114 -5.93 -6.86 -13.90
C VAL A 114 -7.29 -6.17 -13.89
N ALA A 115 -7.44 -5.10 -13.12
CA ALA A 115 -8.72 -4.42 -12.96
C ALA A 115 -9.10 -3.60 -14.20
N TYR A 116 -8.12 -2.93 -14.83
CA TYR A 116 -8.39 -1.93 -15.87
C TYR A 116 -7.57 -2.13 -17.16
N GLY A 117 -6.66 -3.10 -17.24
CA GLY A 117 -5.83 -3.29 -18.43
C GLY A 117 -4.74 -2.22 -18.57
N TYR A 118 -4.53 -1.41 -17.51
CA TYR A 118 -3.60 -0.29 -17.53
C TYR A 118 -2.21 -0.70 -17.03
N THR A 119 -1.17 -0.29 -17.76
CA THR A 119 0.23 -0.47 -17.35
C THR A 119 0.76 0.87 -16.86
N ILE A 120 1.23 0.90 -15.61
CA ILE A 120 1.76 2.11 -14.97
C ILE A 120 2.99 2.63 -15.71
N ASP A 121 2.97 3.90 -16.12
CA ASP A 121 4.03 4.55 -16.92
C ASP A 121 4.97 5.40 -16.05
N GLY A 122 5.29 4.93 -14.84
CA GLY A 122 6.28 5.53 -13.93
C GLY A 122 5.75 5.99 -12.57
N LEU A 123 6.54 6.83 -11.88
CA LEU A 123 6.35 7.19 -10.46
C LEU A 123 5.27 8.26 -10.21
N ASP A 124 4.98 9.10 -11.20
CA ASP A 124 3.99 10.17 -11.15
C ASP A 124 2.69 9.79 -11.90
N ASP A 125 2.42 8.49 -11.97
CA ASP A 125 1.27 7.97 -12.65
C ASP A 125 -0.03 8.43 -11.98
N THR A 126 -0.99 8.87 -12.80
CA THR A 126 -2.29 9.38 -12.33
C THR A 126 -3.02 8.31 -11.50
N PHE A 127 -2.94 7.04 -11.88
CA PHE A 127 -3.64 5.94 -11.23
C PHE A 127 -3.01 5.54 -9.90
N VAL A 128 -1.70 5.67 -9.76
CA VAL A 128 -1.00 5.47 -8.46
C VAL A 128 -1.47 6.52 -7.46
N ASN A 129 -1.54 7.79 -7.87
CA ASN A 129 -2.05 8.86 -7.01
C ASN A 129 -3.53 8.65 -6.65
N VAL A 130 -4.33 8.13 -7.59
CA VAL A 130 -5.73 7.75 -7.35
C VAL A 130 -5.82 6.65 -6.28
N ALA A 131 -4.93 5.65 -6.30
CA ALA A 131 -4.84 4.61 -5.27
C ALA A 131 -4.56 5.21 -3.90
N GLU A 132 -3.45 5.95 -3.79
CA GLU A 132 -2.99 6.47 -2.50
C GLU A 132 -4.04 7.33 -1.83
N GLU A 133 -4.79 8.11 -2.60
CA GLU A 133 -5.86 8.94 -2.07
C GLU A 133 -7.11 8.14 -1.68
N THR A 134 -7.48 7.14 -2.48
CA THR A 134 -8.61 6.24 -2.18
C THR A 134 -8.35 5.48 -0.87
N ILE A 135 -7.13 4.95 -0.69
CA ILE A 135 -6.71 4.26 0.53
C ILE A 135 -6.79 5.20 1.74
N LYS A 136 -6.24 6.41 1.65
CA LYS A 136 -6.28 7.41 2.75
C LYS A 136 -7.70 7.78 3.20
N ILE A 137 -8.64 7.86 2.27
CA ILE A 137 -10.06 8.10 2.60
C ILE A 137 -10.64 6.85 3.26
N THR A 138 -10.42 5.68 2.66
CA THR A 138 -10.96 4.38 3.12
C THR A 138 -10.49 4.07 4.55
N ASP A 139 -9.19 4.19 4.82
CA ASP A 139 -8.61 3.96 6.15
C ASP A 139 -9.27 4.82 7.24
N LYS A 140 -9.50 6.11 6.94
CA LYS A 140 -10.15 7.02 7.88
C LYS A 140 -11.63 6.70 8.06
N THR A 141 -12.33 6.31 7.00
CA THR A 141 -13.75 5.94 7.09
C THR A 141 -13.95 4.67 7.89
N MET A 142 -13.08 3.69 7.73
CA MET A 142 -13.22 2.35 8.30
C MET A 142 -12.51 2.18 9.64
N ALA A 143 -11.78 3.18 10.12
CA ALA A 143 -11.15 3.16 11.43
C ALA A 143 -12.19 3.07 12.56
N ASN A 144 -12.21 1.93 13.27
CA ASN A 144 -13.10 1.67 14.41
C ASN A 144 -13.03 2.81 15.44
N GLY A 145 -14.18 3.26 15.94
CA GLY A 145 -14.24 4.30 16.97
C GLY A 145 -14.18 5.73 16.46
N SER A 146 -13.96 5.94 15.16
CA SER A 146 -13.72 7.29 14.62
C SER A 146 -14.97 8.16 14.51
N TRP A 147 -16.17 7.55 14.43
CA TRP A 147 -17.41 8.27 14.15
C TRP A 147 -18.50 7.98 15.18
N LEU A 148 -18.93 9.01 15.91
CA LEU A 148 -20.03 8.90 16.88
C LEU A 148 -21.35 8.42 16.26
N VAL A 149 -21.57 8.69 14.97
CA VAL A 149 -22.78 8.26 14.26
C VAL A 149 -22.90 6.74 14.13
N ASP A 150 -21.78 6.02 14.18
CA ASP A 150 -21.77 4.55 14.12
C ASP A 150 -22.28 3.93 15.43
N TYR A 151 -22.12 4.65 16.54
CA TYR A 151 -22.55 4.23 17.89
C TYR A 151 -23.89 4.81 18.29
N TYR A 152 -24.18 6.04 17.84
CA TYR A 152 -25.38 6.79 18.17
C TYR A 152 -26.11 7.16 16.86
N PRO A 153 -27.03 6.31 16.36
CA PRO A 153 -27.75 6.56 15.11
C PRO A 153 -28.47 7.91 15.07
N ILE A 154 -28.87 8.45 16.22
CA ILE A 154 -29.49 9.78 16.33
C ILE A 154 -28.55 10.91 15.88
N ALA A 155 -27.23 10.74 15.96
CA ALA A 155 -26.25 11.70 15.49
C ALA A 155 -26.36 11.94 13.97
N ARG A 156 -26.99 11.02 13.21
CA ARG A 156 -27.32 11.21 11.79
C ARG A 156 -28.25 12.39 11.54
N TYR A 157 -28.94 12.90 12.56
CA TYR A 157 -29.82 14.07 12.45
C TYR A 157 -29.13 15.39 12.79
N ILE A 158 -27.91 15.38 13.35
CA ILE A 158 -27.17 16.61 13.67
C ILE A 158 -26.94 17.42 12.39
N PRO A 159 -27.43 18.66 12.29
CA PRO A 159 -27.18 19.53 11.15
C PRO A 159 -25.68 19.72 10.87
N PRO A 160 -25.23 19.81 9.59
CA PRO A 160 -23.81 19.85 9.25
C PRO A 160 -23.03 21.06 9.80
N PHE A 161 -23.72 22.11 10.22
CA PHE A 161 -23.14 23.34 10.77
C PHE A 161 -23.00 23.32 12.30
N LEU A 162 -23.56 22.33 12.98
CA LEU A 162 -23.46 22.17 14.45
C LEU A 162 -22.28 21.26 14.83
N PRO A 163 -21.72 21.42 16.05
CA PRO A 163 -20.69 20.51 16.56
C PRO A 163 -21.17 19.06 16.56
N GLY A 164 -20.34 18.15 16.04
CA GLY A 164 -20.70 16.75 15.80
C GLY A 164 -21.37 16.49 14.45
N GLY A 165 -21.66 17.54 13.65
CA GLY A 165 -22.17 17.45 12.29
C GLY A 165 -21.09 17.46 11.20
N GLU A 166 -19.82 17.63 11.57
CA GLU A 166 -18.65 17.69 10.67
C GLU A 166 -18.57 16.48 9.75
N PHE A 167 -18.87 15.28 10.26
CA PHE A 167 -18.81 14.03 9.50
C PHE A 167 -19.72 14.05 8.27
N LYS A 168 -20.82 14.81 8.27
CA LYS A 168 -21.69 14.95 7.09
C LYS A 168 -21.01 15.76 5.99
N ARG A 169 -20.33 16.85 6.37
CA ARG A 169 -19.57 17.68 5.42
C ARG A 169 -18.40 16.89 4.84
N GLN A 170 -17.67 16.21 5.72
CA GLN A 170 -16.55 15.36 5.33
C GLN A 170 -17.00 14.17 4.48
N GLY A 171 -18.08 13.49 4.86
CA GLY A 171 -18.66 12.40 4.08
C GLY A 171 -19.14 12.84 2.70
N LYS A 172 -19.73 14.04 2.56
CA LYS A 172 -20.06 14.60 1.25
C LYS A 172 -18.81 14.84 0.39
N GLN A 173 -17.78 15.47 0.96
CA GLN A 173 -16.51 15.70 0.27
C GLN A 173 -15.85 14.39 -0.15
N TRP A 174 -15.82 13.39 0.74
CA TRP A 174 -15.26 12.08 0.45
C TRP A 174 -16.07 11.32 -0.59
N ARG A 175 -17.41 11.40 -0.57
CA ARG A 175 -18.25 10.79 -1.61
C ARG A 175 -17.94 11.38 -2.98
N GLU A 176 -17.87 12.71 -3.09
CA GLU A 176 -17.54 13.39 -4.35
C GLU A 176 -16.12 13.00 -4.81
N ARG A 177 -15.18 12.90 -3.86
CA ARG A 177 -13.80 12.52 -4.18
C ARG A 177 -13.68 11.06 -4.61
N LEU A 178 -14.28 10.12 -3.87
CA LEU A 178 -14.28 8.70 -4.21
C LEU A 178 -14.98 8.42 -5.53
N LYS A 179 -16.08 9.14 -5.83
CA LYS A 179 -16.73 9.06 -7.14
C LYS A 179 -15.77 9.47 -8.24
N TYR A 180 -15.11 10.63 -8.12
CA TYR A 180 -14.10 11.05 -9.08
C TYR A 180 -12.96 10.02 -9.23
N LEU A 181 -12.41 9.55 -8.11
CA LEU A 181 -11.31 8.59 -8.09
C LEU A 181 -11.69 7.26 -8.76
N SER A 182 -12.94 6.82 -8.62
CA SER A 182 -13.45 5.61 -9.28
C SER A 182 -13.83 5.86 -10.75
N ASP A 183 -14.30 7.07 -11.09
CA ASP A 183 -14.71 7.42 -12.46
C ASP A 183 -13.48 7.47 -13.39
N VAL A 184 -12.31 7.96 -12.92
CA VAL A 184 -11.11 8.12 -13.76
C VAL A 184 -10.67 6.82 -14.46
N PRO A 185 -10.42 5.69 -13.76
CA PRO A 185 -10.00 4.45 -14.41
C PRO A 185 -11.12 3.82 -15.24
N HIS A 186 -12.37 3.91 -14.78
CA HIS A 186 -13.49 3.37 -15.51
C HIS A 186 -13.70 4.05 -16.86
N GLN A 187 -13.66 5.39 -16.90
CA GLN A 187 -13.76 6.15 -18.15
C GLN A 187 -12.57 5.88 -19.08
N TRP A 188 -11.36 5.76 -18.52
CA TRP A 188 -10.19 5.41 -19.32
C TRP A 188 -10.37 4.07 -20.04
N VAL A 189 -10.90 3.04 -19.36
CA VAL A 189 -11.19 1.74 -20.00
C VAL A 189 -12.21 1.89 -21.12
N LYS A 190 -13.30 2.64 -20.90
CA LYS A 190 -14.31 2.90 -21.93
C LYS A 190 -13.72 3.57 -23.17
N GLU A 191 -12.83 4.55 -22.98
CA GLU A 191 -12.11 5.21 -24.06
C GLU A 191 -11.22 4.22 -24.84
N GLN A 192 -10.52 3.31 -24.15
CA GLN A 192 -9.70 2.28 -24.81
C GLN A 192 -10.52 1.23 -25.57
N ILE A 193 -11.69 0.86 -25.04
CA ILE A 193 -12.62 -0.03 -25.74
C ILE A 193 -13.11 0.65 -27.02
N ALA A 194 -13.53 1.92 -26.92
CA ALA A 194 -14.01 2.69 -28.06
C ALA A 194 -12.94 2.92 -29.14
N SER A 195 -11.66 3.04 -28.75
CA SER A 195 -10.54 3.14 -29.70
C SER A 195 -10.09 1.81 -30.30
N GLY A 196 -10.56 0.68 -29.76
CA GLY A 196 -10.14 -0.66 -30.18
C GLY A 196 -8.71 -1.05 -29.76
N THR A 197 -8.13 -0.34 -28.79
CA THR A 197 -6.74 -0.54 -28.33
C THR A 197 -6.63 -1.02 -26.88
N TYR A 198 -7.73 -1.51 -26.31
CA TYR A 198 -7.75 -1.98 -24.93
C TYR A 198 -6.96 -3.27 -24.72
N THR A 199 -6.40 -3.41 -23.52
CA THR A 199 -5.92 -4.70 -23.01
C THR A 199 -7.03 -5.32 -22.20
N GLU A 200 -7.25 -6.63 -22.38
CA GLU A 200 -8.26 -7.38 -21.63
C GLU A 200 -8.02 -7.26 -20.11
N SER A 201 -9.10 -7.05 -19.38
CA SER A 201 -9.14 -6.75 -17.95
C SER A 201 -10.52 -7.05 -17.39
N PHE A 202 -10.65 -7.11 -16.06
CA PHE A 202 -11.94 -7.24 -15.40
C PHE A 202 -12.96 -6.22 -15.92
N THR A 203 -12.59 -4.94 -15.95
CA THR A 203 -13.52 -3.89 -16.37
C THR A 203 -13.89 -4.04 -17.84
N SER A 204 -12.92 -4.32 -18.73
CA SER A 204 -13.23 -4.46 -20.15
C SER A 204 -14.09 -5.68 -20.44
N GLU A 205 -13.78 -6.82 -19.83
CA GLU A 205 -14.53 -8.07 -20.00
C GLU A 205 -16.01 -7.90 -19.68
N PHE A 206 -16.32 -7.28 -18.52
CA PHE A 206 -17.71 -7.02 -18.13
C PHE A 206 -18.36 -5.89 -18.93
N LEU A 207 -17.57 -4.94 -19.47
CA LEU A 207 -18.10 -3.89 -20.35
C LEU A 207 -18.35 -4.36 -21.79
N THR A 208 -17.70 -5.44 -22.23
CA THR A 208 -17.80 -5.96 -23.60
C THR A 208 -18.51 -7.30 -23.70
N GLN A 209 -19.10 -7.82 -22.62
CA GLN A 209 -19.73 -9.13 -22.59
C GLN A 209 -20.87 -9.22 -23.64
N ASP A 210 -20.78 -10.25 -24.51
CA ASP A 210 -21.46 -10.36 -25.81
C ASP A 210 -22.94 -9.92 -25.82
N GLY A 211 -23.20 -8.76 -26.46
CA GLY A 211 -24.54 -8.32 -26.85
C GLY A 211 -25.42 -7.76 -25.74
N ALA A 212 -24.94 -7.68 -24.49
CA ALA A 212 -25.69 -7.07 -23.40
C ALA A 212 -25.66 -5.54 -23.52
N ILE A 213 -26.83 -4.92 -23.60
CA ILE A 213 -26.96 -3.48 -23.32
C ILE A 213 -26.75 -3.33 -21.83
N ILE A 214 -25.58 -2.82 -21.44
CA ILE A 214 -25.26 -2.54 -20.05
C ILE A 214 -26.08 -1.34 -19.61
N ASP A 215 -26.96 -1.55 -18.64
CA ASP A 215 -27.70 -0.45 -18.03
C ASP A 215 -26.84 0.31 -17.02
N HIS A 216 -27.35 1.44 -16.54
CA HIS A 216 -26.62 2.28 -15.58
C HIS A 216 -26.32 1.55 -14.25
N GLU A 217 -27.17 0.61 -13.83
CA GLU A 217 -26.98 -0.11 -12.57
C GLU A 217 -25.83 -1.12 -12.70
N GLN A 218 -25.80 -1.87 -13.79
CA GLN A 218 -24.71 -2.78 -14.12
C GLN A 218 -23.38 -2.04 -14.28
N GLU A 219 -23.37 -0.90 -14.95
CA GLU A 219 -22.15 -0.10 -15.09
C GLU A 219 -21.62 0.40 -13.73
N ASP A 220 -22.51 0.88 -12.84
CA ASP A 220 -22.14 1.29 -11.48
C ASP A 220 -21.57 0.11 -10.68
N ILE A 221 -22.17 -1.08 -10.77
CA ILE A 221 -21.66 -2.30 -10.13
C ILE A 221 -20.25 -2.63 -10.62
N ILE A 222 -20.02 -2.64 -11.94
CA ILE A 222 -18.70 -2.95 -12.53
C ILE A 222 -17.65 -1.97 -12.02
N GLN A 223 -17.97 -0.67 -12.04
CA GLN A 223 -17.09 0.40 -11.59
C GLN A 223 -16.67 0.21 -10.12
N TRP A 224 -17.64 -0.04 -9.23
CA TRP A 224 -17.34 -0.22 -7.79
C TRP A 224 -16.65 -1.56 -7.50
N CYS A 225 -16.96 -2.63 -8.22
CA CYS A 225 -16.25 -3.90 -8.12
C CYS A 225 -14.77 -3.75 -8.52
N ALA A 226 -14.49 -3.09 -9.65
CA ALA A 226 -13.12 -2.83 -10.10
C ALA A 226 -12.35 -1.96 -9.08
N GLY A 227 -12.99 -0.93 -8.53
CA GLY A 227 -12.42 -0.11 -7.46
C GLY A 227 -12.12 -0.92 -6.19
N GLY A 228 -13.01 -1.84 -5.82
CA GLY A 228 -12.83 -2.75 -4.69
C GLY A 228 -11.63 -3.69 -4.86
N LEU A 229 -11.46 -4.26 -6.06
CA LEU A 229 -10.27 -5.07 -6.40
C LEU A 229 -8.99 -4.24 -6.21
N TYR A 230 -8.98 -3.01 -6.71
CA TYR A 230 -7.84 -2.12 -6.65
C TYR A 230 -7.43 -1.75 -5.21
N VAL A 231 -8.39 -1.32 -4.40
CA VAL A 231 -8.15 -0.97 -2.99
C VAL A 231 -7.74 -2.21 -2.19
N GLY A 232 -8.42 -3.34 -2.41
CA GLY A 232 -8.17 -4.58 -1.67
C GLY A 232 -6.76 -5.15 -1.85
N ALA A 233 -6.14 -4.98 -3.03
CA ALA A 233 -4.85 -5.58 -3.34
C ALA A 233 -3.65 -4.61 -3.27
N SER A 234 -3.88 -3.30 -3.19
CA SER A 234 -2.81 -2.27 -3.32
C SER A 234 -1.94 -2.12 -2.07
N ASP A 235 -2.47 -2.40 -0.88
CA ASP A 235 -1.73 -2.24 0.39
C ASP A 235 -1.51 -3.56 1.15
N THR A 236 -2.47 -4.49 1.08
CA THR A 236 -2.45 -5.77 1.80
C THR A 236 -1.30 -6.68 1.36
N THR A 237 -1.09 -6.82 0.05
CA THR A 237 0.00 -7.61 -0.53
C THR A 237 1.36 -6.97 -0.25
N VAL A 238 1.43 -5.64 -0.23
CA VAL A 238 2.62 -4.88 0.16
C VAL A 238 2.98 -5.18 1.61
N SER A 239 2.01 -5.22 2.53
CA SER A 239 2.25 -5.63 3.91
C SER A 239 2.88 -7.02 4.01
N ALA A 240 2.29 -8.01 3.34
CA ALA A 240 2.78 -9.39 3.39
C ALA A 240 4.21 -9.51 2.84
N VAL A 241 4.50 -8.90 1.68
CA VAL A 241 5.84 -8.93 1.07
C VAL A 241 6.86 -8.14 1.88
N THR A 242 6.52 -6.97 2.40
CA THR A 242 7.43 -6.21 3.27
C THR A 242 7.75 -7.00 4.53
N SER A 243 6.74 -7.64 5.14
CA SER A 243 6.94 -8.49 6.32
C SER A 243 7.85 -9.67 6.00
N PHE A 244 7.62 -10.35 4.87
CA PHE A 244 8.50 -11.39 4.36
C PHE A 244 9.96 -10.92 4.21
N ILE A 245 10.20 -9.79 3.52
CA ILE A 245 11.55 -9.26 3.29
C ILE A 245 12.28 -9.03 4.62
N LEU A 246 11.61 -8.41 5.59
CA LEU A 246 12.17 -8.12 6.91
C LEU A 246 12.44 -9.41 7.69
N LEU A 247 11.52 -10.38 7.63
CA LEU A 247 11.70 -11.69 8.28
C LEU A 247 12.85 -12.48 7.65
N MET A 248 13.05 -12.43 6.33
CA MET A 248 14.22 -13.07 5.69
C MET A 248 15.55 -12.48 6.16
N ALA A 249 15.58 -11.20 6.54
CA ALA A 249 16.76 -10.58 7.13
C ALA A 249 17.06 -11.09 8.55
N LEU A 250 16.01 -11.41 9.32
CA LEU A 250 16.08 -11.85 10.72
C LEU A 250 16.31 -13.36 10.85
N TYR A 251 15.81 -14.15 9.89
CA TYR A 251 15.83 -15.62 9.88
C TYR A 251 16.60 -16.15 8.65
N PRO A 252 17.93 -15.97 8.62
CA PRO A 252 18.76 -16.31 7.46
C PRO A 252 18.71 -17.80 7.09
N GLU A 253 18.52 -18.69 8.06
CA GLU A 253 18.37 -20.14 7.84
C GLU A 253 17.10 -20.46 7.03
N VAL A 254 15.99 -19.76 7.28
CA VAL A 254 14.78 -19.90 6.49
C VAL A 254 15.02 -19.43 5.06
N GLN A 255 15.68 -18.29 4.90
CA GLN A 255 16.02 -17.74 3.60
C GLN A 255 16.89 -18.70 2.78
N ILE A 256 17.94 -19.27 3.39
CA ILE A 256 18.86 -20.21 2.72
C ILE A 256 18.12 -21.45 2.25
N ARG A 257 17.25 -22.03 3.08
CA ARG A 257 16.49 -23.24 2.72
C ARG A 257 15.49 -22.98 1.59
N ALA A 258 14.80 -21.85 1.62
CA ALA A 258 13.90 -21.45 0.54
C ALA A 258 14.67 -21.16 -0.77
N GLN A 259 15.87 -20.58 -0.69
CA GLN A 259 16.74 -20.39 -1.84
C GLN A 259 17.19 -21.72 -2.46
N GLN A 260 17.53 -22.72 -1.64
CA GLN A 260 17.91 -24.06 -2.12
C GLN A 260 16.76 -24.73 -2.89
N GLU A 261 15.54 -24.71 -2.34
CA GLU A 261 14.36 -25.25 -3.03
C GLU A 261 14.11 -24.54 -4.38
N ILE A 262 14.22 -23.21 -4.40
CA ILE A 262 14.06 -22.44 -5.64
C ILE A 262 15.13 -22.82 -6.67
N ASP A 263 16.39 -22.94 -6.26
CA ASP A 263 17.48 -23.31 -7.18
C ASP A 263 17.28 -24.73 -7.74
N GLU A 264 16.79 -25.66 -6.92
CA GLU A 264 16.52 -27.05 -7.32
C GLU A 264 15.37 -27.17 -8.33
N ILE A 265 14.27 -26.44 -8.12
CA ILE A 265 13.05 -26.55 -8.95
C ILE A 265 13.08 -25.60 -10.16
N CYS A 266 13.55 -24.36 -9.97
CA CYS A 266 13.51 -23.32 -10.99
C CYS A 266 14.82 -23.19 -11.79
N GLY A 267 15.90 -23.72 -11.24
CA GLY A 267 17.25 -23.56 -11.76
C GLY A 267 17.93 -22.30 -11.20
N GLN A 268 19.24 -22.40 -11.00
CA GLN A 268 20.05 -21.33 -10.44
C GLN A 268 19.98 -20.04 -11.29
N ASP A 269 19.79 -18.89 -10.62
CA ASP A 269 19.67 -17.55 -11.20
C ASP A 269 18.53 -17.35 -12.23
N GLN A 270 17.61 -18.32 -12.35
CA GLN A 270 16.40 -18.18 -13.15
C GLN A 270 15.26 -17.55 -12.35
N LEU A 271 14.39 -16.79 -13.03
CA LEU A 271 13.16 -16.33 -12.41
C LEU A 271 12.10 -17.44 -12.42
N PRO A 272 11.49 -17.75 -11.27
CA PRO A 272 10.38 -18.70 -11.19
C PRO A 272 9.20 -18.27 -12.06
N ARG A 273 8.60 -19.24 -12.76
CA ARG A 273 7.33 -19.07 -13.48
C ARG A 273 6.16 -19.38 -12.56
N THR A 274 4.97 -18.87 -12.92
CA THR A 274 3.72 -19.12 -12.17
C THR A 274 3.47 -20.60 -11.93
N SER A 275 3.69 -21.45 -12.95
CA SER A 275 3.50 -22.91 -12.85
C SER A 275 4.47 -23.59 -11.89
N GLN A 276 5.67 -23.05 -11.71
CA GLN A 276 6.69 -23.65 -10.83
C GLN A 276 6.51 -23.23 -9.37
N VAL A 277 5.89 -22.08 -9.13
CA VAL A 277 5.68 -21.56 -7.79
C VAL A 277 4.75 -22.46 -6.96
N GLU A 278 3.83 -23.17 -7.62
CA GLU A 278 2.95 -24.15 -6.97
C GLU A 278 3.70 -25.40 -6.47
N GLU A 279 4.91 -25.66 -7.00
CA GLU A 279 5.75 -26.80 -6.63
C GLU A 279 6.74 -26.47 -5.49
N LEU A 280 6.85 -25.19 -5.08
CA LEU A 280 7.75 -24.74 -4.01
C LEU A 280 7.11 -24.94 -2.63
N ASP A 281 7.09 -26.19 -2.14
CA ASP A 281 6.44 -26.59 -0.89
C ASP A 281 6.93 -25.81 0.34
N TYR A 282 8.24 -25.62 0.48
CA TYR A 282 8.84 -24.87 1.57
C TYR A 282 8.57 -23.37 1.44
N LEU A 283 8.61 -22.80 0.22
CA LEU A 283 8.23 -21.40 0.03
C LEU A 283 6.76 -21.16 0.37
N GLN A 284 5.87 -22.10 0.06
CA GLN A 284 4.47 -22.05 0.50
C GLN A 284 4.36 -22.10 2.02
N ALA A 285 5.15 -22.94 2.68
CA ALA A 285 5.23 -22.97 4.14
C ALA A 285 5.75 -21.64 4.72
N VAL A 286 6.71 -20.98 4.07
CA VAL A 286 7.18 -19.64 4.43
C VAL A 286 6.07 -18.61 4.30
N LEU A 287 5.28 -18.61 3.22
CA LEU A 287 4.15 -17.68 3.08
C LEU A 287 3.13 -17.90 4.20
N LYS A 288 2.77 -19.14 4.49
CA LYS A 288 1.85 -19.46 5.60
C LYS A 288 2.38 -18.90 6.92
N GLU A 289 3.67 -19.08 7.21
CA GLU A 289 4.25 -18.55 8.45
C GLU A 289 4.33 -17.02 8.46
N VAL A 290 4.56 -16.36 7.33
CA VAL A 290 4.46 -14.90 7.23
C VAL A 290 3.04 -14.43 7.58
N LEU A 291 2.01 -15.07 7.02
CA LEU A 291 0.61 -14.72 7.29
C LEU A 291 0.21 -15.02 8.75
N ARG A 292 0.79 -16.05 9.38
CA ARG A 292 0.55 -16.39 10.79
C ARG A 292 1.23 -15.40 11.73
N PHE A 293 2.53 -15.17 11.52
CA PHE A 293 3.38 -14.36 12.40
C PHE A 293 3.07 -12.85 12.28
N ALA A 294 2.82 -12.38 11.07
CA ALA A 294 2.52 -10.98 10.76
C ALA A 294 1.23 -10.86 9.93
N PRO A 295 0.05 -11.15 10.52
CA PRO A 295 -1.20 -11.13 9.78
C PRO A 295 -1.52 -9.71 9.30
N VAL A 296 -1.88 -9.62 8.01
CA VAL A 296 -2.17 -8.36 7.33
C VAL A 296 -3.33 -7.61 8.02
N GLY A 297 -4.40 -8.33 8.39
CA GLY A 297 -5.51 -7.79 9.16
C GLY A 297 -5.57 -8.41 10.55
N ASN A 298 -4.93 -7.78 11.55
CA ASN A 298 -4.93 -8.27 12.94
C ASN A 298 -6.35 -8.43 13.51
N LEU A 299 -7.22 -7.47 13.19
CA LEU A 299 -8.64 -7.53 13.44
C LEU A 299 -9.32 -7.65 12.08
N ALA A 300 -10.05 -8.75 11.85
CA ALA A 300 -10.84 -8.88 10.63
C ALA A 300 -11.87 -7.75 10.55
N LEU A 301 -12.39 -7.53 9.35
CA LEU A 301 -13.38 -6.47 9.13
C LEU A 301 -14.62 -6.69 10.03
N PRO A 302 -15.13 -5.61 10.66
CA PRO A 302 -16.29 -5.72 11.52
C PRO A 302 -17.53 -6.26 10.78
N HIS A 303 -18.22 -7.19 11.43
CA HIS A 303 -19.52 -7.69 11.01
C HIS A 303 -20.61 -7.06 11.86
N ARG A 304 -21.84 -6.99 11.32
CA ARG A 304 -23.01 -6.53 12.07
C ARG A 304 -24.03 -7.64 12.20
N VAL A 305 -24.47 -7.87 13.43
CA VAL A 305 -25.49 -8.86 13.78
C VAL A 305 -26.83 -8.44 13.18
N ILE A 306 -27.41 -9.29 12.34
CA ILE A 306 -28.65 -9.00 11.59
C ILE A 306 -29.90 -9.30 12.45
N GLU A 307 -29.81 -10.32 13.29
CA GLU A 307 -30.86 -10.80 14.19
C GLU A 307 -30.24 -11.21 15.53
N GLU A 308 -30.99 -11.07 16.62
CA GLU A 308 -30.50 -11.46 17.95
C GLU A 308 -30.23 -12.97 18.02
N ASP A 309 -29.16 -13.33 18.71
CA ASP A 309 -28.69 -14.71 18.85
C ASP A 309 -28.29 -15.02 20.30
N ILE A 310 -28.25 -16.31 20.65
CA ILE A 310 -27.72 -16.81 21.91
C ILE A 310 -26.64 -17.85 21.61
N TYR A 311 -25.39 -17.51 21.92
CA TYR A 311 -24.24 -18.37 21.69
C TYR A 311 -23.55 -18.71 23.00
N ASN A 312 -23.41 -20.00 23.33
CA ASN A 312 -22.81 -20.48 24.58
C ASN A 312 -23.38 -19.84 25.86
N GLY A 313 -24.69 -19.59 25.88
CA GLY A 313 -25.37 -18.94 27.00
C GLY A 313 -25.22 -17.41 27.04
N TYR A 314 -24.48 -16.82 26.11
CA TYR A 314 -24.36 -15.37 25.97
C TYR A 314 -25.37 -14.84 24.95
N ARG A 315 -26.11 -13.80 25.35
CA ARG A 315 -26.96 -13.05 24.42
C ARG A 315 -26.12 -12.13 23.55
N ILE A 316 -26.29 -12.26 22.23
CA ILE A 316 -25.68 -11.40 21.21
C ILE A 316 -26.80 -10.56 20.59
N PRO A 317 -26.92 -9.27 20.93
CA PRO A 317 -28.04 -8.47 20.48
C PRO A 317 -27.94 -8.12 18.99
N LYS A 318 -29.09 -7.99 18.34
CA LYS A 318 -29.21 -7.40 17.00
C LYS A 318 -28.49 -6.06 16.93
N ASN A 319 -27.84 -5.78 15.79
CA ASN A 319 -26.99 -4.62 15.53
C ASN A 319 -25.67 -4.56 16.30
N ALA A 320 -25.33 -5.55 17.13
CA ALA A 320 -23.98 -5.61 17.70
C ALA A 320 -22.93 -5.70 16.59
N THR A 321 -21.77 -5.08 16.85
CA THR A 321 -20.58 -5.22 16.02
C THR A 321 -19.77 -6.42 16.51
N VAL A 322 -19.46 -7.34 15.61
CA VAL A 322 -18.66 -8.54 15.88
C VAL A 322 -17.36 -8.45 15.10
N ILE A 323 -16.22 -8.63 15.77
CA ILE A 323 -14.89 -8.53 15.19
C ILE A 323 -14.15 -9.83 15.47
N GLY A 324 -13.65 -10.49 14.43
CA GLY A 324 -12.75 -11.62 14.57
C GLY A 324 -11.33 -11.14 14.89
N ASN A 325 -10.78 -11.54 16.03
CA ASN A 325 -9.40 -11.23 16.39
C ASN A 325 -8.45 -12.27 15.78
N VAL A 326 -8.05 -12.02 14.53
CA VAL A 326 -7.19 -12.91 13.74
C VAL A 326 -5.83 -13.07 14.42
N TRP A 327 -5.25 -11.98 14.94
CA TRP A 327 -3.96 -12.04 15.64
C TRP A 327 -4.00 -13.01 16.83
N ALA A 328 -5.04 -12.92 17.67
CA ALA A 328 -5.18 -13.79 18.83
C ALA A 328 -5.32 -15.27 18.45
N ILE A 329 -6.03 -15.58 17.35
CA ILE A 329 -6.15 -16.96 16.85
C ILE A 329 -4.79 -17.46 16.34
N LEU A 330 -4.10 -16.66 15.54
CA LEU A 330 -2.82 -17.04 14.92
C LEU A 330 -1.63 -17.03 15.90
N HIS A 331 -1.84 -16.50 17.11
CA HIS A 331 -0.88 -16.51 18.22
C HIS A 331 -1.37 -17.32 19.43
N ASP A 332 -2.43 -18.13 19.27
CA ASP A 332 -2.88 -19.04 20.33
C ASP A 332 -1.84 -20.17 20.50
N PRO A 333 -1.17 -20.31 21.67
CA PRO A 333 -0.17 -21.35 21.90
C PRO A 333 -0.72 -22.78 21.81
N SER A 334 -2.05 -22.95 21.93
CA SER A 334 -2.70 -24.26 21.76
C SER A 334 -2.81 -24.69 20.30
N LEU A 335 -2.87 -23.73 19.36
CA LEU A 335 -2.86 -23.97 17.92
C LEU A 335 -1.44 -23.90 17.35
N TYR A 336 -0.64 -22.95 17.85
CA TYR A 336 0.70 -22.64 17.39
C TYR A 336 1.67 -22.56 18.58
N PRO A 337 2.27 -23.68 19.01
CA PRO A 337 3.26 -23.70 20.09
C PRO A 337 4.41 -22.72 19.82
N GLU A 338 4.85 -21.98 20.85
CA GLU A 338 5.85 -20.90 20.70
C GLU A 338 5.46 -19.89 19.60
N PRO A 339 4.30 -19.22 19.72
CA PRO A 339 3.72 -18.42 18.62
C PRO A 339 4.59 -17.22 18.21
N ASP A 340 5.47 -16.76 19.10
CA ASP A 340 6.42 -15.66 18.84
C ASP A 340 7.70 -16.12 18.10
N VAL A 341 7.83 -17.42 17.80
CA VAL A 341 8.93 -17.97 17.00
C VAL A 341 8.46 -18.15 15.56
N PHE A 342 9.12 -17.45 14.63
CA PHE A 342 8.91 -17.62 13.19
C PHE A 342 9.52 -18.95 12.72
N SER A 343 8.67 -19.91 12.34
CA SER A 343 9.11 -21.23 11.87
C SER A 343 8.20 -21.77 10.77
N PRO A 344 8.67 -21.81 9.50
CA PRO A 344 7.92 -22.44 8.40
C PRO A 344 7.69 -23.94 8.59
N ASP A 345 8.51 -24.62 9.40
CA ASP A 345 8.41 -26.07 9.62
C ASP A 345 7.05 -26.51 10.20
N ARG A 346 6.31 -25.57 10.80
CA ARG A 346 4.91 -25.73 11.24
C ARG A 346 4.00 -26.26 10.13
N PHE A 347 4.32 -25.97 8.87
CA PHE A 347 3.46 -26.26 7.71
C PHE A 347 4.05 -27.24 6.70
N ILE A 348 5.23 -27.83 6.97
CA ILE A 348 5.85 -28.83 6.09
C ILE A 348 5.86 -30.23 6.70
N ASN A 349 5.99 -30.34 8.03
CA ASN A 349 6.05 -31.63 8.70
C ASN A 349 4.64 -32.22 8.87
N LYS A 350 4.31 -33.25 8.09
CA LYS A 350 3.00 -33.92 8.11
C LYS A 350 2.59 -34.49 9.47
N GLU A 351 3.54 -34.87 10.32
CA GLU A 351 3.26 -35.46 11.65
C GLU A 351 2.93 -34.41 12.72
N ARG A 352 3.38 -33.16 12.52
CA ARG A 352 3.23 -32.05 13.48
C ARG A 352 2.62 -30.81 12.85
N MET A 353 1.89 -31.01 11.76
CA MET A 353 1.35 -29.91 10.96
C MET A 353 0.35 -29.11 11.78
N GLN A 354 0.62 -27.81 11.91
CA GLN A 354 -0.27 -26.89 12.61
C GLN A 354 -1.39 -26.42 11.66
N PRO A 355 -2.54 -25.96 12.18
CA PRO A 355 -3.65 -25.53 11.36
C PRO A 355 -3.25 -24.46 10.33
N ASP A 356 -3.80 -24.56 9.13
CA ASP A 356 -3.45 -23.65 8.04
C ASP A 356 -3.94 -22.22 8.36
N PRO A 357 -3.03 -21.23 8.49
CA PRO A 357 -3.39 -19.88 8.93
C PRO A 357 -4.29 -19.15 7.93
N ARG A 358 -4.33 -19.61 6.66
CA ARG A 358 -5.18 -19.04 5.61
C ARG A 358 -6.67 -19.13 5.93
N GLN A 359 -7.07 -20.08 6.78
CA GLN A 359 -8.45 -20.21 7.27
C GLN A 359 -8.95 -18.96 8.02
N TRP A 360 -8.03 -18.15 8.55
CA TRP A 360 -8.35 -16.96 9.34
C TRP A 360 -7.69 -15.69 8.82
N ALA A 361 -6.49 -15.79 8.23
CA ALA A 361 -5.76 -14.64 7.69
C ALA A 361 -6.52 -13.91 6.56
N PHE A 362 -7.41 -14.63 5.86
CA PHE A 362 -8.25 -14.08 4.80
C PHE A 362 -9.70 -13.79 5.23
N GLY A 363 -9.99 -13.77 6.53
CA GLY A 363 -11.33 -13.50 7.05
C GLY A 363 -12.23 -14.74 7.06
N PHE A 364 -13.55 -14.53 7.19
CA PHE A 364 -14.47 -15.59 7.61
C PHE A 364 -15.73 -15.69 6.73
N GLY A 365 -16.15 -16.93 6.44
CA GLY A 365 -17.45 -17.25 5.86
C GLY A 365 -17.76 -16.51 4.55
N ARG A 366 -19.00 -16.02 4.42
CA ARG A 366 -19.49 -15.29 3.21
C ARG A 366 -18.77 -13.98 2.91
N ARG A 367 -17.93 -13.49 3.84
CA ARG A 367 -17.15 -12.27 3.70
C ARG A 367 -15.64 -12.54 3.74
N ALA A 368 -15.25 -13.81 3.57
CA ALA A 368 -13.86 -14.16 3.33
C ALA A 368 -13.34 -13.46 2.07
N CYS A 369 -12.03 -13.19 2.04
CA CYS A 369 -11.37 -12.44 0.98
C CYS A 369 -11.62 -13.11 -0.38
N PRO A 370 -12.23 -12.41 -1.35
CA PRO A 370 -12.38 -12.96 -2.70
C PRO A 370 -11.04 -12.99 -3.45
N GLY A 371 -10.04 -12.24 -2.99
CA GLY A 371 -8.73 -12.11 -3.61
C GLY A 371 -7.68 -13.13 -3.14
N THR A 372 -8.04 -14.16 -2.35
CA THR A 372 -7.07 -15.11 -1.75
C THR A 372 -6.13 -15.72 -2.79
N TYR A 373 -6.67 -16.32 -3.86
CA TYR A 373 -5.84 -16.94 -4.90
C TYR A 373 -4.92 -15.93 -5.60
N PHE A 374 -5.45 -14.76 -5.95
CA PHE A 374 -4.66 -13.69 -6.57
C PHE A 374 -3.53 -13.23 -5.65
N ALA A 375 -3.82 -13.02 -4.37
CA ALA A 375 -2.84 -12.60 -3.38
C ALA A 375 -1.75 -13.67 -3.19
N GLU A 376 -2.13 -14.94 -2.99
CA GLU A 376 -1.16 -16.03 -2.79
C GLU A 376 -0.23 -16.19 -3.99
N THR A 377 -0.77 -16.31 -5.21
CA THR A 377 0.05 -16.48 -6.41
C THR A 377 0.98 -15.29 -6.62
N SER A 378 0.45 -14.05 -6.48
CA SER A 378 1.26 -12.84 -6.70
C SER A 378 2.34 -12.65 -5.62
N ILE A 379 2.02 -12.91 -4.36
CA ILE A 379 2.99 -12.83 -3.25
C ILE A 379 4.06 -13.90 -3.40
N LEU A 380 3.70 -15.15 -3.68
CA LEU A 380 4.68 -16.23 -3.86
C LEU A 380 5.61 -15.96 -5.05
N LEU A 381 5.10 -15.47 -6.17
CA LEU A 381 5.93 -15.07 -7.32
C LEU A 381 6.96 -14.01 -6.94
N VAL A 382 6.53 -13.00 -6.19
CA VAL A 382 7.42 -11.93 -5.71
C VAL A 382 8.44 -12.48 -4.71
N MET A 383 8.02 -13.29 -3.74
CA MET A 383 8.91 -13.95 -2.79
C MET A 383 9.96 -14.79 -3.51
N ALA A 384 9.53 -15.65 -4.43
CA ALA A 384 10.40 -16.54 -5.20
C ALA A 384 11.38 -15.74 -6.06
N GLY A 385 10.91 -14.71 -6.77
CA GLY A 385 11.75 -13.84 -7.59
C GLY A 385 12.78 -13.03 -6.78
N ILE A 386 12.43 -12.62 -5.56
CA ILE A 386 13.36 -11.97 -4.63
C ILE A 386 14.45 -12.97 -4.20
N LEU A 387 14.06 -14.14 -3.71
CA LEU A 387 15.02 -15.14 -3.22
C LEU A 387 15.87 -15.77 -4.31
N ALA A 388 15.36 -15.88 -5.53
CA ALA A 388 16.14 -16.33 -6.69
C ALA A 388 17.36 -15.45 -6.94
N ARG A 389 17.30 -14.14 -6.62
CA ARG A 389 18.35 -13.17 -7.01
C ARG A 389 19.07 -12.50 -5.86
N PHE A 390 18.44 -12.37 -4.71
CA PHE A 390 18.92 -11.52 -3.65
C PHE A 390 19.18 -12.30 -2.37
N LYS A 391 20.27 -11.93 -1.70
CA LYS A 391 20.55 -12.23 -0.31
C LYS A 391 20.17 -11.02 0.54
N ILE A 392 19.27 -11.22 1.48
CA ILE A 392 18.81 -10.21 2.43
C ILE A 392 19.49 -10.47 3.78
N SER A 393 20.01 -9.44 4.44
CA SER A 393 20.63 -9.59 5.75
C SER A 393 20.46 -8.33 6.58
N LEU A 394 20.68 -8.43 7.90
CA LEU A 394 20.89 -7.23 8.71
C LEU A 394 22.19 -6.50 8.28
N PRO A 395 22.28 -5.17 8.49
CA PRO A 395 23.52 -4.42 8.36
C PRO A 395 24.62 -5.00 9.28
N THR A 396 25.89 -4.94 8.88
CA THR A 396 27.01 -5.50 9.65
C THR A 396 27.10 -4.97 11.10
N SER A 397 26.65 -3.73 11.35
CA SER A 397 26.58 -3.14 12.70
C SER A 397 25.49 -3.74 13.60
N GLN A 398 24.56 -4.51 13.03
CA GLN A 398 23.44 -5.17 13.70
C GLN A 398 23.48 -6.70 13.51
N ALA A 399 24.52 -7.23 12.85
CA ALA A 399 24.70 -8.65 12.66
C ALA A 399 25.13 -9.31 13.99
N PRO A 400 24.66 -10.53 14.30
CA PRO A 400 24.97 -11.27 15.52
C PRO A 400 26.42 -11.82 15.61
N GLU A 401 27.41 -11.16 14.99
CA GLU A 401 28.82 -11.56 15.13
C GLU A 401 29.41 -11.21 16.51
N ASP A 402 28.78 -10.29 17.24
CA ASP A 402 29.06 -10.05 18.66
C ASP A 402 28.00 -10.76 19.50
N LYS A 403 28.40 -11.50 20.53
CA LYS A 403 27.52 -12.28 21.45
C LYS A 403 26.54 -11.42 22.29
N GLY A 404 26.23 -10.20 21.84
CA GLY A 404 25.31 -9.26 22.46
C GLY A 404 24.52 -8.36 21.50
N SER A 405 24.63 -8.50 20.15
CA SER A 405 23.76 -7.75 19.23
C SER A 405 22.32 -8.28 19.31
N LYS A 406 21.45 -7.50 19.96
CA LYS A 406 20.02 -7.79 20.06
C LYS A 406 19.40 -7.75 18.66
N ILE A 407 18.72 -8.82 18.28
CA ILE A 407 17.78 -8.84 17.16
C ILE A 407 16.89 -7.59 17.26
N PRO A 408 16.68 -6.81 16.18
CA PRO A 408 15.80 -5.66 16.21
C PRO A 408 14.42 -6.06 16.76
N ALA A 409 13.93 -5.32 17.75
CA ALA A 409 12.58 -5.57 18.27
C ALA A 409 11.56 -5.32 17.15
N ILE A 410 10.81 -6.35 16.78
CA ILE A 410 9.74 -6.24 15.80
C ILE A 410 8.63 -5.40 16.41
N SER A 411 8.22 -4.35 15.69
CA SER A 411 7.03 -3.56 16.02
C SER A 411 6.02 -3.69 14.89
N PHE A 412 4.76 -3.37 15.16
CA PHE A 412 3.69 -3.45 14.17
C PHE A 412 2.95 -2.12 14.09
N THR A 413 2.56 -1.71 12.89
CA THR A 413 1.70 -0.54 12.70
C THR A 413 0.26 -0.85 13.10
N THR A 414 -0.43 0.18 13.60
CA THR A 414 -1.85 0.13 13.94
C THR A 414 -2.68 0.63 12.75
N GLY A 415 -3.68 -0.15 12.34
CA GLY A 415 -4.55 0.19 11.20
C GLY A 415 -5.44 -0.99 10.82
N ILE A 416 -6.16 -0.85 9.69
CA ILE A 416 -6.89 -1.96 9.05
C ILE A 416 -5.88 -2.96 8.51
N THR A 417 -4.86 -2.46 7.82
CA THR A 417 -3.64 -3.19 7.46
C THR A 417 -2.58 -2.99 8.54
N SER A 418 -1.96 -4.06 8.99
CA SER A 418 -0.78 -4.03 9.85
C SER A 418 0.47 -4.29 9.02
N HIS A 419 1.55 -3.58 9.31
CA HIS A 419 2.87 -3.78 8.72
C HIS A 419 3.91 -3.96 9.83
N ILE A 420 4.91 -4.80 9.62
CA ILE A 420 6.11 -4.77 10.46
C ILE A 420 6.77 -3.39 10.33
N GLY A 421 7.12 -2.79 11.48
CA GLY A 421 7.85 -1.53 11.56
C GLY A 421 9.19 -1.65 10.84
N LEU A 422 9.48 -0.67 9.98
CA LEU A 422 10.66 -0.72 9.12
C LEU A 422 11.94 -0.61 9.95
N PHE A 423 12.91 -1.47 9.64
CA PHE A 423 14.29 -1.39 10.12
C PHE A 423 15.26 -1.60 8.96
N ASP A 424 16.49 -1.14 9.15
CA ASP A 424 17.50 -1.19 8.11
C ASP A 424 17.86 -2.64 7.76
N ILE A 425 17.88 -2.94 6.46
CA ILE A 425 18.34 -4.21 5.91
C ILE A 425 19.35 -3.96 4.80
N ARG A 426 20.14 -4.98 4.49
CA ARG A 426 21.07 -5.01 3.38
C ARG A 426 20.60 -6.05 2.37
N ILE A 427 20.46 -5.63 1.12
CA ILE A 427 20.10 -6.50 0.00
C ILE A 427 21.30 -6.54 -0.96
N LYS A 428 21.78 -7.75 -1.27
CA LYS A 428 22.87 -7.99 -2.23
C LYS A 428 22.44 -9.01 -3.26
N LEU A 429 22.99 -8.95 -4.47
CA LEU A 429 22.82 -10.04 -5.44
C LEU A 429 23.49 -11.32 -4.92
N ARG A 430 22.87 -12.48 -5.19
CA ARG A 430 23.42 -13.81 -4.86
C ARG A 430 24.60 -14.17 -5.77
N SER A 431 24.45 -13.90 -7.06
CA SER A 431 25.48 -14.08 -8.10
C SER A 431 25.85 -12.72 -8.71
N PRO A 432 27.12 -12.47 -9.09
CA PRO A 432 27.45 -11.31 -9.92
C PRO A 432 26.64 -11.38 -11.22
N PRO A 433 26.20 -10.23 -11.78
CA PRO A 433 25.39 -10.26 -13.00
C PRO A 433 26.14 -11.04 -14.07
N SER A 434 25.57 -12.17 -14.53
CA SER A 434 26.05 -12.83 -15.72
C SER A 434 25.95 -11.82 -16.86
N GLU A 435 27.06 -11.50 -17.52
CA GLU A 435 27.05 -10.69 -18.73
C GLU A 435 26.03 -11.32 -19.71
N ARG A 436 24.90 -10.64 -19.90
CA ARG A 436 23.88 -10.97 -20.90
C ARG A 436 23.50 -9.70 -21.62
#